data_AF-A0A7S2JZE2-F1
#
_entry.id   AF-A0A7S2JZE2-F1
#
_cell.length_a   1.000
_cell.length_b   1.000
_cell.length_c   1.000
_cell.angle_alpha   90.00
_cell.angle_beta   90.00
_cell.angle_gamma   90.00
#
_symmetry.space_group_name_H-M   'P 1'
#
loop_
_entity.id
_entity.type
_entity.pdbx_description
1 polymer ?
#
loop_
_entity_poly.entity_id
_entity_poly.type
_entity_poly.pdbx_seq_one_letter_code
_entity_poly.pdbx_strand_id
1 'polypeptide(L)'
;SKTLLWCCFAIFVFIYMFAIVFTQLSSAYLVGLEGHWSERNMMLHEDFITVQKSMLTLFMTISSGGTAGRNWGSYFEEVADIGDVAAMLFVAFVSFSLFGVLNVVMGVFVECAMATTQ
;
A
#
# COMPACT_ATOMS: atom_id res chain seq x y z
N SER A 1 -11.26 -0.34 22.89
CA SER A 1 -10.17 -1.26 22.47
C SER A 1 -10.62 -2.34 21.49
N LYS A 2 -11.81 -2.96 21.60
CA LYS A 2 -12.29 -3.96 20.63
C LYS A 2 -12.49 -3.40 19.21
N THR A 3 -13.08 -2.21 19.06
CA THR A 3 -13.31 -1.56 17.75
C THR A 3 -11.99 -1.25 17.04
N LEU A 4 -11.02 -0.70 17.76
CA LEU A 4 -9.66 -0.44 17.26
C LEU A 4 -8.98 -1.69 16.70
N LEU A 5 -9.07 -2.83 17.40
CA LEU A 5 -8.49 -4.09 16.93
C LEU A 5 -9.17 -4.57 15.63
N TRP A 6 -10.50 -4.45 15.54
CA TRP A 6 -11.22 -4.77 14.30
C TRP A 6 -10.84 -3.84 13.14
N CYS A 7 -10.65 -2.55 13.40
CA CYS A 7 -10.18 -1.60 12.39
C CYS A 7 -8.76 -1.92 11.93
N CYS A 8 -7.83 -2.20 12.85
CA CYS A 8 -6.46 -2.61 12.51
C CYS A 8 -6.44 -3.91 11.70
N PHE A 9 -7.29 -4.89 12.06
CA PHE A 9 -7.43 -6.13 11.32
C PHE A 9 -7.99 -5.89 9.90
N ALA A 10 -8.99 -5.02 9.76
CA ALA A 10 -9.54 -4.65 8.45
C ALA A 10 -8.49 -3.96 7.56
N ILE A 11 -7.69 -3.05 8.12
CA ILE A 11 -6.57 -2.40 7.40
C ILE A 11 -5.52 -3.44 7.00
N PHE A 12 -5.18 -4.38 7.88
CA PHE A 12 -4.23 -5.45 7.57
C PHE A 12 -4.72 -6.32 6.40
N VAL A 13 -5.98 -6.76 6.43
CA VAL A 13 -6.58 -7.55 5.34
C VAL A 13 -6.63 -6.74 4.04
N PHE A 14 -6.96 -5.45 4.13
CA PHE A 14 -6.96 -4.55 2.98
C PHE A 14 -5.56 -4.47 2.32
N ILE A 15 -4.51 -4.22 3.11
CA ILE A 15 -3.12 -4.20 2.62
C ILE A 15 -2.72 -5.56 2.02
N TYR A 16 -3.10 -6.66 2.66
CA TYR A 16 -2.81 -8.01 2.18
C TYR A 16 -3.42 -8.30 0.81
N MET A 17 -4.67 -7.89 0.57
CA MET A 17 -5.33 -8.07 -0.72
C MET A 17 -4.61 -7.33 -1.85
N PHE A 18 -4.24 -6.06 -1.63
CA PHE A 18 -3.48 -5.29 -2.62
C PHE A 18 -2.07 -5.83 -2.81
N ALA A 19 -1.41 -6.28 -1.74
CA ALA A 19 -0.09 -6.91 -1.82
C ALA A 19 -0.10 -8.12 -2.75
N ILE A 20 -1.09 -9.01 -2.63
CA ILE A 20 -1.25 -10.16 -3.53
C ILE A 20 -1.40 -9.73 -4.98
N VAL A 21 -2.20 -8.69 -5.25
CA VAL A 21 -2.42 -8.20 -6.62
C VAL A 21 -1.13 -7.64 -7.20
N PHE A 22 -0.42 -6.77 -6.48
CA PHE A 22 0.83 -6.18 -6.98
C PHE A 22 1.95 -7.21 -7.12
N THR A 23 2.09 -8.18 -6.21
CA THR A 23 3.05 -9.29 -6.38
C THR A 23 2.79 -10.08 -7.66
N GLN A 24 1.52 -10.35 -7.99
CA GLN A 24 1.17 -11.07 -9.21
C GLN A 24 1.46 -10.24 -10.47
N LEU A 25 1.05 -8.96 -10.46
CA LEU A 25 1.28 -8.06 -11.60
C LEU A 25 2.77 -7.83 -11.86
N SER A 26 3.56 -7.56 -10.81
CA SER A 26 5.02 -7.37 -10.93
C SER A 26 5.70 -8.64 -11.44
N SER A 27 5.33 -9.82 -10.91
CA SER A 27 5.90 -11.09 -11.34
C SER A 27 5.57 -11.39 -12.81
N ALA A 28 4.32 -11.18 -13.23
CA ALA A 28 3.90 -11.39 -14.61
C ALA A 28 4.64 -10.45 -15.58
N TYR A 29 4.77 -9.18 -15.22
CA TYR A 29 5.50 -8.18 -15.99
C TYR A 29 6.99 -8.51 -16.13
N LEU A 30 7.65 -8.84 -15.01
CA LEU A 30 9.09 -9.13 -14.98
C LEU A 30 9.46 -10.42 -15.74
N VAL A 31 8.58 -11.43 -15.72
CA VAL A 31 8.75 -12.65 -16.53
C VAL A 31 8.67 -12.34 -18.03
N GLY A 32 7.84 -11.39 -18.43
CA GLY A 32 7.67 -10.98 -19.83
C GLY A 32 8.86 -10.21 -20.42
N LEU A 33 9.79 -9.73 -19.59
CA LEU A 33 10.93 -8.90 -20.03
C LEU A 33 12.17 -9.70 -20.49
N GLU A 34 12.12 -11.04 -20.47
CA GLU A 34 13.18 -11.95 -20.98
C GLU A 34 14.62 -11.62 -20.51
N GLY A 35 14.78 -11.00 -19.33
CA GLY A 35 16.08 -10.65 -18.76
C GLY A 35 16.62 -9.26 -19.11
N HIS A 36 15.87 -8.45 -19.86
CA HIS A 36 16.19 -7.04 -20.07
C HIS A 36 15.67 -6.18 -18.92
N TRP A 37 16.40 -6.18 -17.80
CA TRP A 37 16.02 -5.42 -16.61
C TRP A 37 16.61 -4.00 -16.64
N SER A 38 15.74 -3.00 -16.58
CA SER A 38 16.12 -1.63 -16.23
C SER A 38 16.35 -1.52 -14.73
N GLU A 39 16.98 -0.43 -14.28
CA GLU A 39 17.11 -0.11 -12.85
C GLU A 39 15.74 -0.10 -12.15
N ARG A 40 14.71 0.43 -12.82
CA ARG A 40 13.34 0.49 -12.29
C ARG A 40 12.69 -0.89 -12.17
N ASN A 41 12.94 -1.79 -13.12
CA ASN A 41 12.47 -3.17 -13.05
C ASN A 41 13.12 -3.91 -11.86
N MET A 42 14.36 -3.58 -11.55
CA MET A 42 15.08 -4.14 -10.41
C MET A 42 14.49 -3.65 -9.07
N MET A 43 14.15 -2.37 -8.98
CA MET A 43 13.44 -1.81 -7.81
C MET A 43 12.05 -2.44 -7.65
N LEU A 44 11.28 -2.52 -8.75
CA LEU A 44 9.97 -3.16 -8.76
C LEU A 44 10.05 -4.62 -8.30
N HIS A 45 11.10 -5.34 -8.72
CA HIS A 45 11.37 -6.69 -8.25
C HIS A 45 11.62 -6.70 -6.74
N GLU A 46 12.55 -5.91 -6.22
CA GLU A 46 12.86 -5.89 -4.78
C GLU A 46 11.65 -5.51 -3.91
N ASP A 47 10.84 -4.58 -4.39
CA ASP A 47 9.69 -4.02 -3.68
C ASP A 47 8.46 -4.94 -3.73
N PHE A 48 8.29 -5.76 -4.79
CA PHE A 48 7.11 -6.60 -5.02
C PHE A 48 7.38 -8.08 -5.32
N ILE A 49 8.59 -8.61 -5.03
CA ILE A 49 8.95 -10.03 -5.28
C ILE A 49 8.12 -11.03 -4.48
N THR A 50 7.77 -10.69 -3.24
CA THR A 50 6.95 -11.55 -2.37
C THR A 50 5.79 -10.77 -1.79
N VAL A 51 4.75 -11.48 -1.37
CA VAL A 51 3.59 -10.85 -0.73
C VAL A 51 4.01 -10.12 0.55
N GLN A 52 4.91 -10.70 1.35
CA GLN A 52 5.40 -10.08 2.57
C GLN A 52 6.16 -8.78 2.29
N LYS A 53 7.01 -8.77 1.26
CA LYS A 53 7.71 -7.56 0.80
C LYS A 53 6.72 -6.52 0.28
N SER A 54 5.77 -6.94 -0.56
CA SER A 54 4.72 -6.07 -1.09
C SER A 54 3.87 -5.45 0.02
N MET A 55 3.50 -6.21 1.05
CA MET A 55 2.79 -5.69 2.22
C MET A 55 3.62 -4.63 2.95
N LEU A 56 4.91 -4.87 3.14
CA LEU A 56 5.83 -3.91 3.76
C LEU A 56 5.94 -2.64 2.90
N THR A 57 6.11 -2.78 1.59
CA THR A 57 6.17 -1.66 0.63
C THR A 57 4.89 -0.82 0.65
N LEU A 58 3.72 -1.46 0.61
CA LEU A 58 2.43 -0.78 0.68
C LEU A 58 2.20 -0.13 2.05
N PHE A 59 2.61 -0.78 3.13
CA PHE A 59 2.55 -0.21 4.48
C PHE A 59 3.50 1.00 4.62
N MET A 60 4.71 0.92 4.05
CA MET A 60 5.63 2.05 4.00
C MET A 60 5.04 3.19 3.18
N THR A 61 4.46 2.90 2.01
CA THR A 61 3.82 3.90 1.13
C THR A 61 2.81 4.79 1.88
N ILE A 62 1.99 4.19 2.75
CA ILE A 62 0.98 4.93 3.53
C ILE A 62 1.54 5.57 4.80
N SER A 63 2.65 5.04 5.33
CA SER A 63 3.28 5.51 6.57
C SER A 63 4.35 6.59 6.32
N SER A 64 4.96 6.64 5.15
CA SER A 64 6.21 7.35 4.87
C SER A 64 6.03 8.70 4.18
N GLY A 65 4.93 9.40 4.43
CA GLY A 65 4.71 10.78 3.94
C GLY A 65 5.70 11.84 4.45
N GLY A 66 6.91 11.49 4.90
CA GLY A 66 7.95 12.49 5.24
C GLY A 66 9.24 12.04 5.92
N THR A 67 9.47 10.76 6.30
CA THR A 67 10.61 10.44 7.19
C THR A 67 11.61 9.37 6.71
N ALA A 68 11.35 8.65 5.60
CA ALA A 68 12.24 7.58 5.10
C ALA A 68 12.74 7.77 3.66
N GLY A 69 12.55 8.96 3.06
CA GLY A 69 13.24 9.38 1.83
C GLY A 69 12.63 8.93 0.49
N ARG A 70 11.81 7.87 0.42
CA ARG A 70 11.08 7.48 -0.80
C ARG A 70 9.62 7.93 -0.75
N ASN A 71 9.19 8.63 -1.80
CA ASN A 71 7.81 9.11 -1.95
C ASN A 71 6.95 8.02 -2.58
N TRP A 72 5.65 7.98 -2.27
CA TRP A 72 4.68 7.13 -2.99
C TRP A 72 4.71 7.37 -4.51
N GLY A 73 5.15 8.55 -4.95
CA GLY A 73 5.38 8.87 -6.36
C GLY A 73 6.43 7.99 -7.05
N SER A 74 7.51 7.57 -6.38
CA SER A 74 8.50 6.68 -7.02
C SER A 74 7.94 5.27 -7.20
N TYR A 75 7.23 4.76 -6.19
CA TYR A 75 6.53 3.48 -6.28
C TYR A 75 5.45 3.51 -7.36
N PHE A 76 4.78 4.65 -7.54
CA PHE A 76 3.84 4.84 -8.64
C PHE A 76 4.53 4.75 -10.01
N GLU A 77 5.68 5.41 -10.19
CA GLU A 77 6.44 5.33 -11.45
C GLU A 77 6.89 3.89 -11.77
N GLU A 78 7.29 3.12 -10.77
CA GLU A 78 7.64 1.70 -10.93
C GLU A 78 6.44 0.83 -11.32
N VAL A 79 5.29 1.06 -10.69
CA VAL A 79 4.07 0.32 -11.00
C VAL A 79 3.47 0.75 -12.34
N ALA A 80 3.68 2.00 -12.75
CA ALA A 80 3.21 2.53 -14.03
C ALA A 80 3.90 1.85 -15.23
N ASP A 81 5.14 1.40 -15.08
CA ASP A 81 5.83 0.62 -16.11
C ASP A 81 5.12 -0.72 -16.41
N ILE A 82 4.40 -1.30 -15.44
CA ILE A 82 3.57 -2.50 -15.64
C ILE A 82 2.36 -2.18 -16.54
N GLY A 83 1.83 -0.97 -16.44
CA GLY A 83 0.71 -0.46 -17.24
C GLY A 83 -0.29 0.38 -16.46
N ASP A 84 -1.14 1.11 -17.20
CA ASP A 84 -2.08 2.10 -16.65
C ASP A 84 -3.07 1.53 -15.62
N VAL A 85 -3.47 0.26 -15.78
CA VAL A 85 -4.38 -0.41 -14.84
C VAL A 85 -3.70 -0.62 -13.48
N ALA A 86 -2.42 -1.03 -13.47
CA ALA A 86 -1.66 -1.21 -12.24
C ALA A 86 -1.45 0.14 -11.54
N ALA A 87 -1.12 1.18 -12.31
CA ALA A 87 -1.00 2.55 -11.82
C ALA A 87 -2.31 3.06 -11.18
N MET A 88 -3.44 2.86 -11.85
CA MET A 88 -4.76 3.24 -11.33
C MET A 88 -5.10 2.50 -10.03
N LEU A 89 -4.82 1.19 -9.96
CA LEU A 89 -5.02 0.41 -8.73
C LEU A 89 -4.14 0.91 -7.58
N PHE A 90 -2.91 1.35 -7.87
CA PHE A 90 -2.00 1.89 -6.86
C PHE A 90 -2.51 3.23 -6.31
N VAL A 91 -2.96 4.13 -7.19
CA VAL A 91 -3.57 5.39 -6.77
C VAL A 91 -4.85 5.16 -5.97
N ALA A 92 -5.67 4.18 -6.35
CA ALA A 92 -6.84 3.78 -5.58
C ALA A 92 -6.43 3.31 -4.18
N PHE A 93 -5.44 2.41 -4.07
CA PHE A 93 -4.90 1.96 -2.79
C PHE A 93 -4.46 3.12 -1.91
N VAL A 94 -3.65 4.05 -2.43
CA VAL A 94 -3.15 5.21 -1.69
C VAL A 94 -4.32 6.08 -1.23
N SER A 95 -5.27 6.38 -2.12
CA SER A 95 -6.44 7.20 -1.82
C SER A 95 -7.30 6.58 -0.70
N PHE A 96 -7.69 5.31 -0.86
CA PHE A 96 -8.48 4.58 0.14
C PHE A 96 -7.74 4.42 1.46
N SER A 97 -6.42 4.26 1.44
CA SER A 97 -5.63 4.17 2.67
C SER A 97 -5.58 5.52 3.39
N LEU A 98 -5.35 6.62 2.68
CA LEU A 98 -5.33 7.96 3.28
C LEU A 98 -6.72 8.33 3.85
N PHE A 99 -7.78 8.18 3.06
CA PHE A 99 -9.15 8.46 3.54
C PHE A 99 -9.61 7.46 4.60
N GLY A 100 -9.27 6.17 4.45
CA GLY A 100 -9.64 5.11 5.38
C GLY A 100 -8.96 5.26 6.74
N VAL A 101 -7.66 5.55 6.76
CA VAL A 101 -6.93 5.83 8.00
C VAL A 101 -7.47 7.09 8.68
N LEU A 102 -7.75 8.17 7.93
CA LEU A 102 -8.35 9.38 8.50
C LEU A 102 -9.74 9.11 9.11
N ASN A 103 -10.57 8.32 8.43
CA ASN A 103 -11.92 7.98 8.91
C ASN A 103 -11.87 7.07 10.15
N VAL A 104 -10.93 6.13 10.21
CA VAL A 104 -10.71 5.28 11.39
C VAL A 104 -10.21 6.11 12.58
N VAL A 105 -9.22 6.98 12.35
CA VAL A 105 -8.69 7.86 13.40
C VAL A 105 -9.77 8.82 13.93
N MET A 106 -10.54 9.44 13.04
CA MET A 106 -11.63 10.33 13.42
C MET A 106 -12.71 9.60 14.22
N GLY A 107 -13.10 8.38 13.80
CA GLY A 107 -14.05 7.55 14.56
C GLY A 107 -13.58 7.26 15.98
N VAL A 108 -12.30 6.94 16.16
CA VAL A 108 -11.70 6.69 17.48
C VAL A 108 -11.67 7.95 18.35
N PHE A 109 -11.34 9.11 17.77
CA PHE A 109 -11.37 10.38 18.50
C PHE A 109 -12.79 10.73 18.99
N VAL A 110 -13.80 10.49 18.14
CA VAL A 110 -15.21 10.69 18.51
C VAL A 110 -15.62 9.73 19.64
N GLU A 111 -15.26 8.45 19.55
CA GLU A 111 -15.52 7.48 20.62
C GLU A 111 -14.88 7.92 21.96
N CYS A 112 -13.63 8.40 21.94
CA CYS A 112 -12.95 8.91 23.13
C CYS A 112 -13.62 10.17 23.72
N ALA A 113 -14.07 11.10 22.86
CA ALA A 113 -14.76 12.31 23.32
C ALA A 113 -16.11 11.98 23.97
N MET A 114 -16.86 11.03 23.40
CA MET A 114 -18.13 10.56 23.97
C MET A 114 -17.92 9.85 25.30
N ALA A 115 -16.88 9.03 25.43
CA ALA A 115 -16.56 8.33 26.67
C ALA A 115 -16.13 9.25 27.82
N THR A 116 -15.62 10.46 27.52
CA THR A 116 -15.20 11.45 28.53
C THR A 116 -16.36 12.31 29.03
N THR A 117 -17.52 12.25 28.35
CA THR A 117 -18.71 13.07 28.68
C THR A 117 -19.72 12.32 29.58
N GLN A 118 -19.42 11.09 29.99
CA GLN A 118 -20.15 10.34 31.02
C GLN A 118 -19.33 10.25 32.31
#